data_AF-A0A9X9MHJ8-F1
#
_entry.id   AF-A0A9X9MHJ8-F1
#
_cell.length_a   1.000
_cell.length_b   1.000
_cell.length_c   1.000
_cell.angle_alpha   90.00
_cell.angle_beta   90.00
_cell.angle_gamma   90.00
#
_symmetry.space_group_name_H-M   'P 1'
#
loop_
_entity.id
_entity.type
_entity.pdbx_description
1 polymer ?
#
loop_
_entity_poly.entity_id
_entity_poly.type
_entity_poly.pdbx_seq_one_letter_code
_entity_poly.pdbx_strand_id
1 'polypeptide(L)'
;MKIQNLEWLVALLGISKLACADIVFYCDGVAITEDHIKTAYGNSQSAPISGYPMVMEIPYYGEPCFYTAYPILLNGETSITSPRGHYFLVWKSAVNWDVVSVKASGTQPCRMAASFHGRTLDSIVTM
;
A
#
# COMPACT_ATOMS: atom_id res chain seq x y z
N MET A 1 -4.57 22.17 45.92
CA MET A 1 -3.38 21.84 45.11
C MET A 1 -3.83 20.89 43.99
N LYS A 2 -3.48 21.20 42.73
CA LYS A 2 -4.14 20.81 41.48
C LYS A 2 -4.10 19.30 41.18
N ILE A 3 -5.28 18.69 40.92
CA ILE A 3 -5.46 17.31 40.40
C ILE A 3 -5.67 17.32 38.86
N GLN A 4 -5.36 18.42 38.17
CA GLN A 4 -5.59 18.58 36.72
C GLN A 4 -4.54 17.93 35.81
N ASN A 5 -3.49 17.30 36.36
CA ASN A 5 -2.33 16.85 35.57
C ASN A 5 -2.30 15.34 35.25
N LEU A 6 -3.29 14.55 35.70
CA LEU A 6 -3.26 13.10 35.48
C LEU A 6 -3.91 12.67 34.14
N GLU A 7 -4.91 13.41 33.66
CA GLU A 7 -5.64 13.07 32.42
C GLU A 7 -4.77 13.22 31.16
N TRP A 8 -3.87 14.21 31.15
CA TRP A 8 -2.91 14.39 30.05
C TRP A 8 -1.89 13.26 29.97
N LEU A 9 -1.54 12.64 31.10
CA LEU A 9 -0.58 11.53 31.13
C LEU A 9 -1.18 10.24 30.56
N VAL A 10 -2.48 10.03 30.77
CA VAL A 10 -3.22 8.90 30.16
C VAL A 10 -3.44 9.14 28.67
N ALA A 11 -3.69 10.39 28.24
CA ALA A 11 -3.71 10.74 26.82
C ALA A 11 -2.35 10.52 26.15
N LEU A 12 -1.24 10.83 26.82
CA LEU A 12 0.14 10.59 26.35
C LEU A 12 0.52 9.11 26.27
N LEU A 13 -0.01 8.26 27.16
CA LEU A 13 0.13 6.80 27.08
C LEU A 13 -0.78 6.17 26.00
N GLY A 14 -1.86 6.84 25.61
CA GLY A 14 -2.72 6.44 24.50
C GLY A 14 -2.10 6.65 23.11
N ILE A 15 -1.13 7.56 22.99
CA ILE A 15 -0.38 7.84 21.74
C ILE A 15 0.83 6.93 21.57
N SER A 16 1.16 6.09 22.57
CA SER A 16 2.37 5.24 22.54
C SER A 16 2.26 4.02 21.63
N LYS A 17 1.13 3.82 20.94
CA LYS A 17 1.17 3.13 19.64
C LYS A 17 1.81 4.09 18.62
N LEU A 18 3.11 4.35 18.79
CA LEU A 18 4.03 4.28 17.66
C LEU A 18 3.86 2.86 17.10
N ALA A 19 2.77 2.63 16.37
CA ALA A 19 2.64 1.49 15.50
C ALA A 19 3.81 1.68 14.55
N CYS A 20 4.88 0.90 14.74
CA CYS A 20 5.87 0.72 13.71
C CYS A 20 5.10 0.18 12.52
N ALA A 21 4.69 1.06 11.62
CA ALA A 21 4.05 0.67 10.39
C ALA A 21 5.12 -0.08 9.61
N ASP A 22 4.97 -1.39 9.50
CA ASP A 22 5.98 -2.22 8.86
C ASP A 22 6.07 -1.82 7.39
N ILE A 23 7.25 -1.36 6.99
CA ILE A 23 7.50 -0.91 5.62
C ILE A 23 7.69 -2.15 4.76
N VAL A 24 6.78 -2.34 3.80
CA VAL A 24 6.76 -3.48 2.88
C VAL A 24 7.52 -3.15 1.60
N PHE A 25 7.34 -1.93 1.06
CA PHE A 25 8.04 -1.47 -0.15
C PHE A 25 8.63 -0.07 -0.01
N TYR A 26 9.67 0.19 -0.79
CA TYR A 26 10.19 1.52 -1.07
C TYR A 26 9.98 1.86 -2.54
N CYS A 27 9.14 2.86 -2.82
CA CYS A 27 8.85 3.39 -4.15
C CYS A 27 9.41 4.80 -4.28
N ASP A 28 10.53 5.00 -5.00
CA ASP A 28 11.13 6.34 -5.20
C ASP A 28 11.40 7.12 -3.90
N GLY A 29 11.78 6.40 -2.84
CA GLY A 29 11.99 6.99 -1.50
C GLY A 29 10.74 7.10 -0.64
N VAL A 30 9.55 6.82 -1.19
CA VAL A 30 8.29 6.72 -0.43
C VAL A 30 8.16 5.33 0.18
N ALA A 31 7.91 5.27 1.49
CA ALA A 31 7.66 4.03 2.21
C ALA A 31 6.20 3.61 2.06
N ILE A 32 5.98 2.41 1.54
CA ILE A 32 4.67 1.77 1.48
C ILE A 32 4.59 0.76 2.63
N THR A 33 3.65 0.98 3.54
CA THR A 33 3.48 0.20 4.76
C THR A 33 2.48 -0.93 4.56
N GLU A 34 2.44 -1.86 5.51
CA GLU A 34 1.47 -2.96 5.52
C GLU A 34 0.02 -2.42 5.49
N ASP A 35 -0.26 -1.37 6.24
CA ASP A 35 -1.58 -0.72 6.27
C ASP A 35 -1.98 -0.12 4.92
N HIS A 36 -1.02 0.42 4.16
CA HIS A 36 -1.30 0.90 2.80
C HIS A 36 -1.74 -0.27 1.89
N ILE A 37 -1.09 -1.43 2.00
CA ILE A 37 -1.44 -2.62 1.22
C ILE A 37 -2.83 -3.14 1.63
N LYS A 38 -3.07 -3.29 2.94
CA LYS A 38 -4.37 -3.71 3.50
C LYS A 38 -5.50 -2.80 3.04
N THR A 39 -5.29 -1.50 3.14
CA THR A 39 -6.29 -0.48 2.77
C THR A 39 -6.56 -0.52 1.26
N ALA A 40 -5.53 -0.55 0.42
CA ALA A 40 -5.70 -0.63 -1.03
C ALA A 40 -6.45 -1.90 -1.45
N TYR A 41 -6.06 -3.05 -0.91
CA TYR A 41 -6.73 -4.32 -1.18
C TYR A 41 -8.18 -4.33 -0.68
N GLY A 42 -8.43 -3.88 0.54
CA GLY A 42 -9.77 -3.78 1.12
C GLY A 42 -10.68 -2.83 0.33
N ASN A 43 -10.16 -1.66 -0.09
CA ASN A 43 -10.89 -0.72 -0.92
C ASN A 43 -11.19 -1.29 -2.31
N SER A 44 -10.28 -2.07 -2.90
CA SER A 44 -10.53 -2.72 -4.19
C SER A 44 -11.75 -3.64 -4.19
N GLN A 45 -12.14 -4.15 -3.03
CA GLN A 45 -13.29 -5.04 -2.86
C GLN A 45 -14.54 -4.31 -2.38
N SER A 46 -14.40 -3.38 -1.43
CA SER A 46 -15.53 -2.79 -0.72
C SER A 46 -15.86 -1.35 -1.13
N ALA A 47 -14.90 -0.62 -1.69
CA ALA A 47 -15.03 0.78 -2.06
C ALA A 47 -14.23 1.12 -3.34
N PRO A 48 -14.53 0.48 -4.48
CA PRO A 48 -13.82 0.74 -5.73
C PRO A 48 -14.02 2.18 -6.20
N ILE A 49 -12.96 2.79 -6.69
CA ILE A 49 -13.01 4.13 -7.29
C ILE A 49 -13.13 4.05 -8.82
N SER A 50 -13.50 5.16 -9.47
CA SER A 50 -13.70 5.20 -10.92
C SER A 50 -12.48 4.65 -11.68
N GLY A 51 -12.71 3.60 -12.47
CA GLY A 51 -11.69 2.94 -13.29
C GLY A 51 -10.83 1.91 -12.55
N TYR A 52 -11.08 1.63 -11.27
CA TYR A 52 -10.31 0.66 -10.48
C TYR A 52 -11.20 -0.27 -9.64
N PRO A 53 -10.80 -1.54 -9.42
CA PRO A 53 -9.59 -2.18 -9.92
C PRO A 53 -9.58 -2.29 -11.46
N MET A 54 -8.39 -2.20 -12.05
CA MET A 54 -8.20 -2.38 -13.49
C MET A 54 -7.29 -3.56 -13.78
N VAL A 55 -7.34 -4.07 -15.00
CA VAL A 55 -6.33 -5.02 -15.49
C VAL A 55 -5.23 -4.24 -16.18
N MET A 56 -3.98 -4.45 -15.78
CA MET A 56 -2.80 -3.84 -16.40
C MET A 56 -1.76 -4.89 -16.76
N GLU A 57 -1.04 -4.66 -17.85
CA GLU A 57 0.13 -5.44 -18.22
C GLU A 57 1.36 -4.91 -17.47
N ILE A 58 2.15 -5.82 -16.89
CA ILE A 58 3.39 -5.48 -16.19
C ILE A 58 4.56 -6.11 -16.93
N PRO A 59 5.33 -5.34 -17.72
CA PRO A 59 6.28 -5.86 -18.70
C PRO A 59 7.54 -6.51 -18.09
N TYR A 60 7.73 -6.42 -16.77
CA TYR A 60 8.92 -6.92 -16.09
C TYR A 60 9.03 -8.44 -16.00
N TYR A 61 7.91 -9.15 -16.08
CA TYR A 61 7.85 -10.58 -15.74
C TYR A 61 8.16 -11.51 -16.94
N GLY A 62 8.78 -11.02 -18.01
CA GLY A 62 9.31 -11.82 -19.13
C GLY A 62 8.26 -12.33 -20.12
N GLU A 63 7.00 -12.46 -19.71
CA GLU A 63 5.84 -12.71 -20.56
C GLU A 63 4.74 -11.68 -20.25
N PRO A 64 3.85 -11.33 -21.21
CA PRO A 64 2.74 -10.41 -20.96
C PRO A 64 1.79 -11.00 -19.91
N CYS A 65 2.06 -10.69 -18.65
CA CYS A 65 1.25 -11.08 -17.53
C CYS A 65 0.32 -9.93 -17.17
N PHE A 66 -0.98 -10.22 -17.22
CA PHE A 66 -2.02 -9.32 -16.76
C PHE A 66 -2.16 -9.43 -15.24
N TYR A 67 -2.10 -8.28 -14.57
CA TYR A 67 -2.31 -8.13 -13.14
C TYR A 67 -3.55 -7.28 -12.91
N THR A 68 -4.29 -7.60 -11.85
CA THR A 68 -5.26 -6.66 -11.28
C THR A 68 -4.47 -5.58 -10.56
N ALA A 69 -4.87 -4.32 -10.72
CA ALA A 69 -4.22 -3.17 -10.14
C ALA A 69 -5.21 -2.28 -9.42
N TYR A 70 -4.82 -1.80 -8.25
CA TYR A 70 -5.57 -0.80 -7.48
C TYR A 70 -4.61 0.27 -6.95
N PRO A 71 -4.95 1.57 -7.04
CA PRO A 71 -4.07 2.63 -6.58
C PRO A 71 -3.92 2.58 -5.06
N ILE A 72 -2.69 2.77 -4.61
CA ILE A 72 -2.38 3.03 -3.21
C ILE A 72 -2.56 4.53 -3.00
N LEU A 73 -3.71 4.90 -2.45
CA LEU A 73 -4.06 6.28 -2.13
C LEU A 73 -3.29 6.70 -0.87
N LEU A 74 -2.46 7.74 -1.00
CA LEU A 74 -1.64 8.24 0.09
C LEU A 74 -2.15 9.61 0.55
N ASN A 75 -1.76 10.06 1.73
CA ASN A 75 -2.02 11.43 2.22
C ASN A 75 -3.51 11.85 2.21
N GLY A 76 -4.44 10.91 2.41
CA GLY A 76 -5.87 11.18 2.43
C GLY A 76 -6.53 11.33 1.05
N GLU A 77 -5.83 10.96 -0.03
CA GLU A 77 -6.43 10.85 -1.35
C GLU A 77 -7.63 9.89 -1.34
N THR A 78 -8.69 10.24 -2.08
CA THR A 78 -9.88 9.38 -2.27
C THR A 78 -10.08 8.98 -3.73
N SER A 79 -9.25 9.49 -4.63
CA SER A 79 -9.30 9.24 -6.07
C SER A 79 -7.98 9.61 -6.73
N ILE A 80 -7.71 9.09 -7.92
CA ILE A 80 -6.61 9.52 -8.77
C ILE A 80 -7.14 10.10 -10.09
N THR A 81 -6.61 11.24 -10.50
CA THR A 81 -7.01 11.92 -11.75
C THR A 81 -6.19 11.44 -12.95
N SER A 82 -5.01 10.89 -12.70
CA SER A 82 -4.09 10.34 -13.68
C SER A 82 -3.37 9.14 -13.05
N PRO A 83 -3.08 8.06 -13.78
CA PRO A 83 -2.26 6.97 -13.25
C PRO A 83 -0.79 7.38 -13.04
N ARG A 84 -0.31 8.37 -13.81
CA ARG A 84 1.10 8.80 -13.76
C ARG A 84 1.39 9.54 -12.46
N GLY A 85 2.48 9.15 -11.81
CA GLY A 85 2.92 9.69 -10.52
C GLY A 85 2.37 8.93 -9.32
N HIS A 86 1.57 7.88 -9.53
CA HIS A 86 0.95 7.12 -8.45
C HIS A 86 1.54 5.71 -8.33
N TYR A 87 1.30 5.11 -7.17
CA TYR A 87 1.69 3.75 -6.83
C TYR A 87 0.47 2.83 -6.89
N PHE A 88 0.69 1.60 -7.33
CA PHE A 88 -0.37 0.62 -7.49
C PHE A 88 0.03 -0.66 -6.79
N LEU A 89 -0.89 -1.18 -5.97
CA LEU A 89 -0.87 -2.58 -5.56
C LEU A 89 -1.31 -3.40 -6.77
N VAL A 90 -0.51 -4.38 -7.15
CA VAL A 90 -0.77 -5.24 -8.30
C VAL A 90 -0.76 -6.70 -7.88
N TRP A 91 -1.71 -7.49 -8.36
CA TRP A 91 -1.79 -8.91 -8.03
C TRP A 91 -2.47 -9.74 -9.14
N LYS A 92 -1.99 -10.96 -9.31
CA LYS A 92 -2.59 -12.01 -10.14
C LYS A 92 -3.09 -13.17 -9.27
N SER A 93 -2.46 -13.39 -8.12
CA SER A 93 -2.78 -14.39 -7.12
C SER A 93 -2.17 -13.97 -5.78
N ALA A 94 -2.45 -14.69 -4.70
CA ALA A 94 -1.85 -14.41 -3.40
C ALA A 94 -0.31 -14.45 -3.41
N VAL A 95 0.31 -15.25 -4.29
CA VAL A 95 1.77 -15.37 -4.39
C VAL A 95 2.36 -14.37 -5.39
N ASN A 96 1.64 -14.08 -6.47
CA ASN A 96 2.09 -13.17 -7.52
C ASN A 96 1.47 -11.78 -7.28
N TRP A 97 2.16 -10.98 -6.50
CA TRP A 97 1.74 -9.63 -6.13
C TRP A 97 2.97 -8.73 -5.93
N ASP A 98 2.79 -7.43 -6.12
CA ASP A 98 3.87 -6.44 -6.03
C ASP A 98 3.27 -5.04 -5.82
N VAL A 99 4.14 -4.04 -5.63
CA VAL A 99 3.80 -2.63 -5.76
C VAL A 99 4.61 -2.01 -6.89
N VAL A 100 3.94 -1.28 -7.77
CA VAL A 100 4.59 -0.60 -8.89
C VAL A 100 4.36 0.90 -8.82
N SER A 101 5.32 1.66 -9.33
CA SER A 101 5.19 3.08 -9.62
C SER A 101 4.88 3.27 -11.10
N VAL A 102 3.88 4.08 -11.44
CA VAL A 102 3.54 4.38 -12.85
C VAL A 102 4.09 5.76 -13.20
N LYS A 103 5.09 5.80 -14.08
CA LYS A 103 5.77 7.05 -14.48
C LYS A 103 5.53 7.35 -15.95
N ALA A 104 5.92 8.56 -16.37
CA ALA A 104 5.93 8.92 -17.79
C ALA A 104 6.85 7.99 -18.63
N SER A 105 7.93 7.49 -18.03
CA SER A 105 8.87 6.54 -18.63
C SER A 105 8.38 5.08 -18.63
N GLY A 106 7.20 4.81 -18.07
CA GLY A 106 6.65 3.46 -17.90
C GLY A 106 6.38 3.09 -16.44
N THR A 107 5.71 1.96 -16.25
CA THR A 107 5.56 1.30 -14.95
C THR A 107 6.92 0.79 -14.47
N GLN A 108 7.25 0.86 -13.18
CA GLN A 108 8.49 0.34 -12.57
C GLN A 108 8.19 -0.36 -11.23
N PRO A 109 8.82 -1.51 -10.90
CA PRO A 109 8.58 -2.19 -9.64
C PRO A 109 9.19 -1.40 -8.48
N CYS A 110 8.52 -1.43 -7.34
CA CYS A 110 9.06 -0.89 -6.10
C CYS A 110 9.97 -1.92 -5.43
N ARG A 111 10.90 -1.45 -4.60
CA ARG A 111 11.84 -2.34 -3.90
C ARG A 111 11.17 -2.91 -2.65
N MET A 112 10.89 -4.20 -2.64
CA MET A 112 10.39 -4.90 -1.45
C MET A 112 11.46 -4.94 -0.34
N ALA A 113 11.04 -4.66 0.90
CA ALA A 113 11.86 -4.82 2.09
C ALA A 113 12.18 -6.30 2.34
N ALA A 114 13.41 -6.59 2.78
CA ALA A 114 13.90 -7.97 2.92
C ALA A 114 13.07 -8.82 3.89
N SER A 115 12.48 -8.22 4.93
CA SER A 115 11.60 -8.89 5.91
C SER A 115 10.27 -9.39 5.32
N PHE A 116 9.93 -8.94 4.11
CA PHE A 116 8.71 -9.30 3.40
C PHE A 116 8.95 -10.23 2.20
N HIS A 117 10.21 -10.56 1.90
CA HIS A 117 10.53 -11.51 0.81
C HIS A 117 9.88 -12.87 1.08
N GLY A 118 9.14 -13.38 0.09
CA GLY A 118 8.42 -14.64 0.18
C GLY A 118 7.08 -14.59 0.91
N ARG A 119 6.64 -13.42 1.41
CA ARG A 119 5.28 -13.27 1.96
C ARG A 119 4.23 -13.22 0.85
N THR A 120 3.07 -13.81 1.12
CA THR A 120 1.91 -13.76 0.23
C THR A 120 1.06 -12.54 0.54
N LEU A 121 0.31 -12.04 -0.45
CA LEU A 121 -0.66 -10.97 -0.26
C LEU A 121 -1.66 -11.33 0.83
N ASP A 122 -2.18 -12.56 0.83
CA ASP A 122 -3.10 -13.06 1.85
C ASP A 122 -2.49 -12.93 3.25
N SER A 123 -1.23 -13.33 3.44
CA SER A 123 -0.56 -13.22 4.74
C SER A 123 -0.41 -11.78 5.24
N ILE A 124 -0.45 -10.80 4.34
CA ILE A 124 -0.41 -9.39 4.68
C ILE A 124 -1.82 -8.88 4.97
N VAL A 125 -2.81 -9.21 4.15
CA VAL A 125 -4.15 -8.61 4.26
C VAL A 125 -5.03 -9.23 5.34
N THR A 126 -4.70 -10.44 5.83
CA THR A 126 -5.46 -11.12 6.90
C THR A 126 -4.92 -10.94 8.31
N MET A 127 -3.75 -10.30 8.47
CA MET A 127 -3.11 -10.08 9.79
C MET A 127 -3.73 -8.91 10.56
#